data_AF-A0A392NEA1-F1
#
_entry.id   AF-A0A392NEA1-F1
#
_cell.length_a   1.000
_cell.length_b   1.000
_cell.length_c   1.000
_cell.angle_alpha   90.00
_cell.angle_beta   90.00
_cell.angle_gamma   90.00
#
_symmetry.space_group_name_H-M   'P 1'
#
loop_
_entity.id
_entity.type
_entity.pdbx_description
1 polymer ?
#
loop_
_entity_poly.entity_id
_entity_poly.type
_entity_poly.pdbx_seq_one_letter_code
_entity_poly.pdbx_strand_id
1 'polypeptide(L)'
;TSKPVKGKDAFNLGLVDSLVSPDQLVNTARQWALDILDRRRPWIASLYKADKIEPLGEARQILKFARAQARKQAPNLKHPQVCIDVIEAGIVSGPRAGLWKLKHLTYWYNQILAKA
;
A
#
# COMPACT_ATOMS: atom_id res chain seq x y z
N THR A 1 -5.76 7.37 -8.56
CA THR A 1 -5.16 7.78 -9.85
C THR A 1 -4.54 6.61 -10.62
N SER A 2 -4.30 5.43 -10.04
CA SER A 2 -3.79 4.22 -10.73
C SER A 2 -2.56 4.46 -11.63
N LYS A 3 -1.81 5.53 -11.36
CA LYS A 3 -0.66 5.94 -12.15
C LYS A 3 0.54 5.08 -11.74
N PRO A 4 1.34 4.59 -12.69
CA PRO A 4 2.59 3.91 -12.38
C PRO A 4 3.63 4.90 -11.83
N VAL A 5 4.57 4.38 -11.05
CA VAL A 5 5.73 5.11 -10.51
C VAL A 5 7.00 4.51 -11.12
N LYS A 6 7.91 5.35 -11.62
CA LYS A 6 9.18 4.89 -12.22
C LYS A 6 10.19 4.50 -11.14
N GLY A 7 11.16 3.66 -11.49
CA GLY A 7 12.16 3.13 -10.55
C GLY A 7 12.86 4.21 -9.72
N LYS A 8 13.34 5.29 -10.36
CA LYS A 8 14.02 6.39 -9.65
C LYS A 8 13.13 7.07 -8.60
N ASP A 9 11.88 7.34 -8.96
CA ASP A 9 10.92 7.97 -8.05
C ASP A 9 10.53 7.00 -6.93
N ALA A 10 10.36 5.71 -7.25
CA ALA A 10 10.07 4.66 -6.28
C ALA A 10 11.21 4.50 -5.25
N PHE A 11 12.47 4.61 -5.68
CA PHE A 11 13.63 4.63 -4.79
C PHE A 11 13.61 5.84 -3.85
N ASN A 12 13.39 7.05 -4.38
CA ASN A 12 13.30 8.27 -3.57
C ASN A 12 12.15 8.23 -2.56
N LEU A 13 11.02 7.58 -2.91
CA LEU A 13 9.89 7.37 -2.01
C LEU A 13 10.13 6.23 -0.99
N GLY A 14 11.24 5.49 -1.12
CA GLY A 14 11.56 4.31 -0.32
C GLY A 14 10.58 3.16 -0.52
N LEU A 15 10.07 2.98 -1.74
CA LEU A 15 9.33 1.80 -2.20
C LEU A 15 10.27 0.74 -2.78
N VAL A 16 11.46 1.14 -3.22
CA VAL A 16 12.53 0.29 -3.75
C VAL A 16 13.81 0.60 -2.98
N ASP A 17 14.54 -0.43 -2.57
CA ASP A 17 15.72 -0.26 -1.70
C ASP A 17 17.02 0.06 -2.47
N SER A 18 17.08 -0.19 -3.78
CA SER A 18 18.27 0.06 -4.61
C SER A 18 17.96 0.20 -6.10
N LEU A 19 18.78 0.97 -6.83
CA LEU A 19 18.75 1.11 -8.28
C LEU A 19 20.05 0.57 -8.87
N VAL A 20 19.93 -0.36 -9.82
CA VAL A 20 21.07 -0.98 -10.50
C VAL A 20 20.79 -1.12 -11.99
N SER A 21 21.83 -1.37 -12.78
CA SER A 21 21.66 -1.69 -14.19
C SER A 21 20.93 -3.04 -14.36
N PRO A 22 20.22 -3.26 -15.48
CA PRO A 22 19.42 -4.48 -15.67
C PRO A 22 20.23 -5.77 -15.54
N ASP A 23 21.48 -5.78 -15.98
CA ASP A 23 22.40 -6.92 -15.92
C ASP A 23 22.84 -7.27 -14.48
N GLN A 24 22.73 -6.32 -13.54
CA GLN A 24 23.11 -6.51 -12.13
C GLN A 24 21.93 -6.80 -11.20
N LEU A 25 20.70 -6.75 -11.70
CA LEU A 25 19.49 -6.81 -10.87
C LEU A 25 19.45 -8.07 -9.99
N VAL A 26 19.63 -9.25 -10.59
CA VAL A 26 19.53 -10.53 -9.89
C VAL A 26 20.71 -10.73 -8.95
N ASN A 27 21.92 -10.38 -9.37
CA ASN A 27 23.12 -10.50 -8.53
C ASN A 27 23.02 -9.63 -7.29
N THR A 28 22.57 -8.38 -7.46
CA THR A 28 22.36 -7.44 -6.36
C THR A 28 21.28 -7.94 -5.41
N ALA A 29 20.13 -8.41 -5.92
CA ALA A 29 19.05 -8.93 -5.10
C ALA A 29 19.46 -10.17 -4.29
N ARG A 30 20.25 -11.08 -4.89
CA ARG A 30 20.80 -12.26 -4.19
C ARG A 30 21.74 -11.83 -3.06
N GLN A 31 22.66 -10.91 -3.34
CA GLN A 31 23.56 -10.39 -2.31
C GLN A 31 22.77 -9.72 -1.18
N TRP A 32 21.70 -8.98 -1.51
CA TRP A 32 20.81 -8.35 -0.52
C TRP A 32 20.16 -9.38 0.41
N ALA A 33 19.71 -10.52 -0.13
CA ALA A 33 19.14 -11.60 0.66
C ALA A 33 20.18 -12.23 1.60
N LEU A 34 21.41 -12.44 1.13
CA LEU A 34 22.52 -12.91 1.98
C LEU A 34 22.86 -11.89 3.06
N ASP A 35 22.89 -10.60 2.74
CA ASP A 35 23.13 -9.55 3.72
C ASP A 35 22.05 -9.50 4.81
N ILE A 36 20.78 -9.76 4.48
CA ILE A 36 19.69 -9.88 5.48
C ILE A 36 19.92 -11.12 6.36
N LEU A 37 20.27 -12.25 5.75
CA LEU A 37 20.55 -13.50 6.47
C LEU A 37 21.71 -13.34 7.45
N ASP A 38 22.79 -12.70 7.00
CA ASP A 38 24.01 -12.43 7.76
C ASP A 38 23.85 -11.23 8.73
N ARG A 39 22.64 -10.66 8.84
CA ARG A 39 22.32 -9.50 9.69
C ARG A 39 23.13 -8.23 9.37
N ARG A 40 23.69 -8.14 8.17
CA ARG A 40 24.31 -6.93 7.62
C ARG A 40 23.25 -5.93 7.13
N ARG A 41 22.02 -6.39 6.94
CA ARG A 41 20.83 -5.58 6.64
C ARG A 41 19.66 -5.97 7.55
N PRO A 42 18.75 -5.03 7.85
CA PRO A 42 17.60 -5.30 8.69
C PRO A 42 16.59 -6.21 7.97
N TRP A 43 16.00 -7.15 8.71
CA TRP A 43 14.82 -7.87 8.28
C TRP A 43 13.57 -7.03 8.62
N ILE A 44 12.97 -6.39 7.61
CA ILE A 44 11.83 -5.49 7.80
C ILE A 44 10.54 -6.16 7.30
N ALA A 45 9.53 -6.22 8.16
CA ALA A 45 8.17 -6.60 7.78
C ALA A 45 7.32 -5.35 7.54
N SER A 46 7.22 -4.90 6.28
CA SER A 46 6.54 -3.65 5.91
C SER A 46 5.09 -3.55 6.39
N LEU A 47 4.41 -4.68 6.60
CA LEU A 47 3.03 -4.72 7.11
C LEU A 47 2.88 -4.04 8.48
N TYR A 48 3.92 -4.05 9.31
CA TYR A 48 3.90 -3.50 10.67
C TYR A 48 4.68 -2.19 10.80
N LYS A 49 5.17 -1.65 9.69
CA LYS A 49 5.97 -0.44 9.64
C LYS A 49 5.06 0.80 9.63
N ALA A 50 5.26 1.72 10.59
CA ALA A 50 4.43 2.90 10.80
C ALA A 50 5.19 4.23 10.73
N ASP A 51 6.49 4.22 10.44
CA ASP A 51 7.36 5.40 10.32
C ASP A 51 6.92 6.41 9.24
N LYS A 52 6.14 5.95 8.26
CA LYS A 52 5.58 6.77 7.17
C LYS A 52 4.06 7.02 7.31
N ILE A 53 3.47 6.71 8.46
CA ILE A 53 2.05 6.92 8.72
C ILE A 53 1.92 8.10 9.69
N GLU A 54 1.16 9.11 9.28
CA GLU A 54 0.88 10.26 10.13
C GLU A 54 0.17 9.87 11.43
N PRO A 55 0.28 10.68 12.50
CA PRO A 55 -0.48 10.48 13.72
C PRO A 55 -1.97 10.30 13.44
N LEU A 56 -2.64 9.45 14.23
CA LEU A 56 -4.02 9.02 13.98
C LEU A 56 -5.01 10.17 13.72
N GLY A 57 -4.86 11.29 14.44
CA GLY A 57 -5.68 12.48 14.24
C GLY A 57 -5.53 13.09 12.86
N GLU A 58 -4.29 13.25 12.39
CA GLU A 58 -3.94 13.80 11.08
C GLU A 58 -4.32 12.85 9.95
N ALA A 59 -3.99 11.56 10.08
CA ALA A 59 -4.36 10.53 9.13
C ALA A 59 -5.88 10.53 8.85
N ARG A 60 -6.71 10.67 9.90
CA ARG A 60 -8.18 10.78 9.75
C ARG A 60 -8.61 12.01 8.96
N GLN A 61 -7.95 13.16 9.14
CA GLN A 61 -8.27 14.37 8.38
C GLN A 61 -7.89 14.21 6.90
N ILE A 62 -6.70 13.65 6.63
CA ILE A 62 -6.25 13.36 5.26
C ILE A 62 -7.23 12.41 4.55
N LEU A 63 -7.66 11.33 5.22
CA LEU A 63 -8.60 10.36 4.67
C LEU A 63 -9.99 10.97 4.44
N LYS A 64 -10.47 11.84 5.36
CA LYS A 64 -11.72 12.59 5.19
C LYS A 64 -11.66 13.50 3.97
N PHE A 65 -10.55 14.23 3.78
CA PHE A 65 -10.34 15.07 2.61
C PHE A 65 -10.29 14.24 1.32
N ALA A 66 -9.54 13.14 1.32
CA ALA A 66 -9.45 12.23 0.17
C ALA A 66 -10.83 11.66 -0.22
N ARG A 67 -11.69 11.31 0.75
CA ARG A 67 -13.06 10.87 0.48
C ARG A 67 -13.87 11.96 -0.23
N ALA A 68 -13.82 13.19 0.27
CA ALA A 68 -14.53 14.33 -0.34
C ALA A 68 -14.04 14.59 -1.78
N GLN A 69 -12.73 14.58 -1.99
CA GLN A 69 -12.13 14.77 -3.30
C GLN A 69 -12.52 13.64 -4.27
N ALA A 70 -12.46 12.39 -3.84
CA ALA A 70 -12.81 11.25 -4.69
C ALA A 70 -14.29 11.27 -5.11
N ARG A 71 -15.22 11.67 -4.22
CA ARG A 71 -16.63 11.87 -4.58
C ARG A 71 -16.81 12.99 -5.61
N LYS A 72 -16.07 14.08 -5.46
CA LYS A 72 -16.12 15.21 -6.39
C LYS A 72 -15.59 14.84 -7.78
N GLN A 73 -14.49 14.10 -7.84
CA GLN A 73 -13.83 13.74 -9.11
C GLN A 73 -14.53 12.61 -9.86
N ALA A 74 -15.11 11.64 -9.14
CA ALA A 74 -15.74 10.47 -9.74
C ALA A 74 -16.99 10.06 -8.94
N PRO A 75 -18.09 10.84 -9.01
CA PRO A 75 -19.27 10.63 -8.17
C PRO A 75 -19.92 9.25 -8.39
N ASN A 76 -19.80 8.70 -9.61
CA ASN A 76 -20.38 7.41 -9.97
C ASN A 76 -19.49 6.21 -9.63
N LEU A 77 -18.24 6.44 -9.21
CA LEU A 77 -17.30 5.36 -8.90
C LEU A 77 -17.27 5.09 -7.39
N LYS A 78 -17.61 3.85 -7.01
CA LYS A 78 -17.61 3.41 -5.61
C LYS A 78 -16.23 2.94 -5.15
N HIS A 79 -15.44 2.35 -6.05
CA HIS A 79 -14.16 1.73 -5.69
C HIS A 79 -13.16 2.69 -5.00
N PRO A 80 -13.04 4.00 -5.33
CA PRO A 80 -12.10 4.87 -4.62
C PRO A 80 -12.47 5.08 -3.15
N GLN A 81 -13.77 5.15 -2.85
CA GLN A 81 -14.25 5.27 -1.46
C GLN A 81 -13.91 4.00 -0.68
N VAL A 82 -14.18 2.84 -1.29
CA VAL A 82 -13.90 1.53 -0.70
C VAL A 82 -12.40 1.34 -0.44
N CYS A 83 -11.53 1.77 -1.37
CA CYS A 83 -10.08 1.77 -1.16
C CYS A 83 -9.68 2.59 0.07
N ILE A 84 -10.26 3.79 0.24
CA ILE A 84 -9.97 4.65 1.40
C ILE A 84 -10.46 4.00 2.70
N ASP A 85 -11.64 3.37 2.69
CA ASP A 85 -12.20 2.69 3.86
C ASP A 85 -11.37 1.49 4.34
N VAL A 86 -10.70 0.80 3.41
CA VAL A 86 -9.77 -0.30 3.71
C VAL A 86 -8.47 0.25 4.33
N ILE A 87 -7.92 1.32 3.75
CA ILE A 87 -6.72 1.99 4.27
C ILE A 87 -6.97 2.49 5.70
N GLU A 88 -8.10 3.16 5.92
CA GLU A 88 -8.49 3.66 7.24
C GLU A 88 -8.62 2.54 8.27
N ALA A 89 -9.23 1.40 7.89
CA ALA A 89 -9.33 0.24 8.78
C ALA A 89 -7.94 -0.32 9.17
N GLY A 90 -7.00 -0.34 8.23
CA GLY A 90 -5.62 -0.75 8.49
C GLY A 90 -4.88 0.18 9.45
N ILE A 91 -5.13 1.49 9.35
CA ILE A 91 -4.52 2.50 10.23
C ILE A 91 -5.16 2.50 11.62
N VAL A 92 -6.50 2.46 11.70
CA VAL A 92 -7.25 2.58 12.97
C VAL A 92 -7.23 1.30 13.78
N SER A 93 -7.43 0.14 13.14
CA SER A 93 -7.62 -1.15 13.79
C SER A 93 -6.43 -2.10 13.59
N GLY A 94 -5.34 -1.60 13.02
CA GLY A 94 -4.13 -2.36 12.72
C GLY A 94 -4.16 -3.09 11.37
N PRO A 95 -2.99 -3.51 10.88
CA PRO A 95 -2.80 -3.91 9.49
C PRO A 95 -3.60 -5.15 9.08
N ARG A 96 -3.77 -6.12 9.98
CA ARG A 96 -4.57 -7.32 9.69
C ARG A 96 -6.05 -6.98 9.49
N ALA A 97 -6.60 -6.02 10.24
CA ALA A 97 -7.98 -5.60 10.08
C ALA A 97 -8.23 -5.01 8.68
N GLY A 98 -7.28 -4.21 8.17
CA GLY A 98 -7.29 -3.72 6.78
C GLY A 98 -7.31 -4.86 5.75
N LEU A 99 -6.43 -5.86 5.91
CA LEU A 99 -6.39 -7.03 5.02
C LEU A 99 -7.69 -7.84 5.04
N TRP A 100 -8.28 -8.06 6.22
CA TRP A 100 -9.56 -8.76 6.34
C TRP A 100 -10.70 -7.99 5.68
N LYS A 101 -10.75 -6.67 5.85
CA LYS A 101 -11.74 -5.82 5.21
C LYS A 101 -11.62 -5.88 3.69
N LEU A 102 -10.40 -5.84 3.15
CA LEU A 102 -10.15 -6.01 1.71
C LEU A 102 -10.68 -7.34 1.20
N LYS A 103 -10.34 -8.46 1.87
CA LYS A 103 -10.79 -9.81 1.49
C LYS A 103 -12.31 -9.94 1.51
N HIS A 104 -12.97 -9.35 2.50
CA HIS A 104 -14.42 -9.37 2.59
C HIS A 104 -15.07 -8.61 1.42
N LEU A 105 -14.52 -7.45 1.07
CA LEU A 105 -15.03 -6.62 -0.03
C LEU A 105 -14.85 -7.28 -1.40
N THR A 106 -13.71 -7.93 -1.65
CA THR A 106 -13.49 -8.67 -2.91
C THR A 106 -14.43 -9.86 -3.03
N TYR A 107 -14.68 -10.58 -1.93
CA TYR A 107 -15.65 -11.67 -1.90
C TYR A 107 -17.08 -11.18 -2.18
N TRP A 108 -17.50 -10.10 -1.52
CA TRP A 108 -18.82 -9.51 -1.69
C TRP A 108 -19.04 -8.99 -3.13
N TYR A 109 -18.04 -8.30 -3.70
CA TYR A 109 -18.10 -7.82 -5.07
C TYR A 109 -18.22 -8.97 -6.09
N ASN A 110 -17.45 -10.04 -5.90
CA ASN A 110 -17.50 -11.22 -6.77
C ASN A 110 -18.84 -11.96 -6.67
N GLN A 111 -19.46 -12.02 -5.49
CA GLN A 111 -20.80 -12.62 -5.34
C GLN A 111 -21.91 -11.81 -6.01
N ILE A 112 -21.79 -10.48 -6.09
CA ILE A 112 -22.77 -9.62 -6.77
C ILE A 112 -22.62 -9.74 -8.28
N LEU A 113 -21.39 -9.71 -8.80
CA LEU A 113 -21.16 -9.89 -10.23
C LEU A 113 -21.50 -11.31 -10.72
N ALA A 114 -21.36 -12.34 -9.87
CA ALA A 114 -21.77 -13.69 -10.22
C ALA A 114 -23.30 -13.91 -10.23
N LYS A 115 -24.09 -12.90 -9.82
CA LYS A 115 -25.57 -12.93 -9.79
C LYS A 115 -26.22 -11.93 -10.76
N ALA A 116 -25.43 -11.24 -11.57
CA ALA A 116 -25.87 -10.30 -12.62
C ALA A 116 -25.55 -10.87 -14.00
#